data_AF-A0A1M5XIM1-F1
#
_entry.id   AF-A0A1M5XIM1-F1
#
_cell.length_a   1.000
_cell.length_b   1.000
_cell.length_c   1.000
_cell.angle_alpha   90.00
_cell.angle_beta   90.00
_cell.angle_gamma   90.00
#
_symmetry.space_group_name_H-M   'P 1'
#
loop_
_entity.id
_entity.type
_entity.pdbx_description
1 polymer ?
#
loop_
_entity_poly.entity_id
_entity_poly.type
_entity_poly.pdbx_seq_one_letter_code
_entity_poly.pdbx_strand_id
1 'polypeptide(L)'
;MGVLKTRKNKKYSYSPRYYEGEGSPFKLESKFDQYRKATLENKGLKKKFTTALDDFKYNKDERANKITLIILMVLVFLFLYIIDFDLSIFFG
;
A
#
# COMPACT_ATOMS: atom_id res chain seq x y z
N MET A 1 -21.41 3.34 -7.15
CA MET A 1 -21.25 4.24 -5.98
C MET A 1 -21.66 3.44 -4.76
N GLY A 2 -20.72 3.03 -3.90
CA GLY A 2 -21.04 2.21 -2.72
C GLY A 2 -21.56 3.06 -1.56
N VAL A 3 -22.46 2.47 -0.77
CA VAL A 3 -23.29 3.09 0.28
C VAL A 3 -22.48 3.71 1.44
N LEU A 4 -21.18 3.45 1.55
CA LEU A 4 -20.31 3.96 2.63
C LEU A 4 -19.12 4.78 2.13
N LYS A 5 -19.20 5.41 0.95
CA LYS A 5 -18.09 6.24 0.46
C LYS A 5 -18.23 7.66 0.99
N THR A 6 -17.44 8.01 2.01
CA THR A 6 -17.35 9.41 2.47
C THR A 6 -16.89 10.30 1.32
N ARG A 7 -17.47 11.50 1.26
CA ARG A 7 -17.10 12.50 0.26
C ARG A 7 -15.63 12.87 0.48
N LYS A 8 -14.81 12.77 -0.57
CA LYS A 8 -13.43 13.27 -0.51
C LYS A 8 -13.45 14.78 -0.25
N ASN A 9 -12.54 15.29 0.59
CA ASN A 9 -12.37 16.73 0.79
C ASN A 9 -12.06 17.42 -0.54
N LYS A 10 -12.67 18.59 -0.77
CA LYS A 10 -12.39 19.43 -1.93
C LYS A 10 -10.94 19.92 -1.83
N LYS A 11 -10.14 19.64 -2.86
CA LYS A 11 -8.79 20.19 -3.00
C LYS A 11 -8.90 21.47 -3.83
N TYR A 12 -8.40 22.58 -3.30
CA TYR A 12 -8.34 23.86 -4.01
C TYR A 12 -6.91 24.11 -4.45
N SER A 13 -6.69 24.32 -5.76
CA SER A 13 -5.38 24.68 -6.32
C SER A 13 -5.19 26.19 -6.21
N TYR A 14 -4.85 26.67 -5.01
CA TYR A 14 -4.49 28.07 -4.82
C TYR A 14 -3.00 28.25 -5.15
N SER A 15 -2.71 29.08 -6.15
CA SER A 15 -1.35 29.50 -6.50
C SER A 15 -1.07 30.88 -5.88
N PRO A 16 -0.29 30.95 -4.78
CA PRO A 16 0.13 32.22 -4.20
C PRO A 16 0.99 33.07 -5.16
N ARG A 17 0.76 34.39 -5.18
CA ARG A 17 1.43 35.33 -6.09
C ARG A 17 2.90 35.62 -5.75
N TYR A 18 3.30 35.43 -4.50
CA TYR A 18 4.64 35.79 -3.97
C TYR A 18 5.41 34.60 -3.37
N TYR A 19 4.92 33.37 -3.55
CA TYR A 19 5.57 32.19 -2.99
C TYR A 19 6.33 31.48 -4.11
N GLU A 20 7.64 31.34 -3.92
CA GLU A 20 8.56 30.77 -4.91
C GLU A 20 8.90 29.28 -4.63
N GLY A 21 8.21 28.67 -3.65
CA GLY A 21 8.41 27.26 -3.30
C GLY A 21 7.56 26.30 -4.15
N GLU A 22 7.93 25.02 -4.13
CA GLU A 22 7.15 23.96 -4.79
C GLU A 22 5.91 23.63 -3.93
N GLY A 23 4.72 24.05 -4.37
CA GLY A 23 3.43 23.71 -3.75
C GLY A 23 2.62 24.89 -3.19
N SER A 24 1.57 24.60 -2.43
CA SER A 24 0.72 25.62 -1.79
C SER A 24 1.10 25.76 -0.31
N PRO A 25 1.43 26.96 0.20
CA PRO A 25 1.78 27.16 1.62
C PRO A 25 0.61 26.90 2.57
N PHE A 26 -0.61 26.81 2.04
CA PHE A 26 -1.84 26.52 2.79
C PHE A 26 -2.26 25.05 2.73
N LYS A 27 -1.40 24.17 2.19
CA LYS A 27 -1.68 22.75 2.11
C LYS A 27 -1.61 22.16 3.53
N LEU A 28 -2.78 21.89 4.12
CA LEU A 28 -2.90 21.12 5.37
C LEU A 28 -2.53 19.66 5.09
N GLU A 29 -1.23 19.37 5.03
CA GLU A 29 -0.73 17.99 5.05
C GLU A 29 -0.42 17.59 6.49
N SER A 30 -0.82 16.37 6.86
CA SER A 30 -0.34 15.76 8.10
C SER A 30 1.16 15.47 7.96
N LYS A 31 1.93 15.62 9.05
CA LYS A 31 3.37 15.25 9.04
C LYS A 31 3.62 13.80 8.59
N PHE A 32 2.60 12.94 8.73
CA PHE A 32 2.65 11.54 8.31
C PHE A 32 2.23 11.30 6.85
N ASP A 33 1.65 12.29 6.16
CA ASP A 33 1.18 12.12 4.78
C ASP A 33 2.35 11.86 3.82
N GLN A 34 3.52 12.44 4.09
CA GLN A 34 4.75 12.21 3.32
C GLN A 34 5.26 10.77 3.41
N TYR A 35 4.94 10.08 4.50
CA TYR A 35 5.35 8.69 4.75
C TYR A 35 4.26 7.69 4.38
N ARG A 36 3.03 8.14 4.06
CA ARG A 36 1.95 7.26 3.61
C ARG A 36 2.06 6.94 2.13
N LYS A 37 2.90 5.96 1.77
CA LYS A 37 2.82 5.33 0.44
C LYS A 37 1.48 4.58 0.23
N ALA A 38 0.89 4.08 1.33
CA ALA A 38 -0.18 3.10 1.30
C ALA A 38 -1.62 3.65 1.37
N THR A 39 -1.86 4.96 1.39
CA THR A 39 -3.25 5.47 1.47
C THR A 39 -3.34 6.82 0.76
N LEU A 40 -4.07 6.94 -0.36
CA LEU A 40 -5.38 7.60 -0.31
C LEU A 40 -6.27 7.41 -1.55
N GLU A 41 -5.87 6.64 -2.55
CA GLU A 41 -6.68 6.48 -3.76
C GLU A 41 -6.99 5.01 -4.02
N ASN A 42 -8.24 4.75 -4.43
CA ASN A 42 -8.71 3.44 -4.87
C ASN A 42 -7.92 2.98 -6.10
N LYS A 43 -6.70 2.52 -5.86
CA LYS A 43 -5.84 1.85 -6.79
C LYS A 43 -6.43 0.43 -6.91
N GLY A 44 -6.96 0.07 -8.08
CA GLY A 44 -7.51 -1.26 -8.33
C GLY A 44 -6.51 -2.38 -8.01
N LEU A 45 -6.95 -3.64 -7.99
CA LEU A 45 -6.16 -4.80 -7.56
C LEU A 45 -4.74 -4.80 -8.14
N LYS A 46 -4.59 -4.62 -9.46
CA LYS A 46 -3.29 -4.53 -10.15
C LYS A 46 -2.33 -3.55 -9.49
N LYS A 47 -2.82 -2.35 -9.18
CA LYS A 47 -1.99 -1.27 -8.65
C LYS A 47 -1.68 -1.46 -7.15
N LYS A 48 -2.49 -2.23 -6.42
CA LYS A 48 -2.13 -2.71 -5.08
C LYS A 48 -0.97 -3.70 -5.13
N PHE A 49 -1.02 -4.67 -6.06
CA PHE A 49 0.06 -5.63 -6.26
C PHE A 49 1.37 -4.96 -6.66
N THR A 50 1.35 -4.06 -7.65
CA THR A 50 2.58 -3.37 -8.07
C THR A 50 3.17 -2.52 -6.95
N THR A 51 2.34 -1.76 -6.22
CA THR A 51 2.83 -0.94 -5.10
C THR A 51 3.37 -1.80 -3.95
N ALA A 52 2.75 -2.94 -3.63
CA ALA A 52 3.26 -3.85 -2.61
C ALA A 52 4.61 -4.48 -3.02
N LEU A 53 4.76 -4.85 -4.29
CA LEU A 53 6.03 -5.37 -4.82
C LEU A 53 7.14 -4.32 -4.80
N ASP A 54 6.84 -3.08 -5.18
CA ASP A 54 7.79 -1.97 -5.10
C ASP A 54 8.19 -1.71 -3.65
N ASP A 55 7.22 -1.72 -2.72
CA ASP A 55 7.52 -1.48 -1.31
C ASP A 55 8.34 -2.61 -0.68
N PHE A 56 8.12 -3.87 -1.07
CA PHE A 56 8.98 -4.98 -0.65
C PHE A 56 10.41 -4.84 -1.17
N LYS A 57 10.58 -4.44 -2.44
CA LYS A 57 11.91 -4.30 -3.07
C LYS A 57 12.71 -3.09 -2.57
N TYR A 58 12.06 -1.97 -2.32
CA TYR A 58 12.71 -0.70 -1.97
C TYR A 58 12.55 -0.33 -0.48
N ASN A 59 12.05 -1.24 0.36
CA ASN A 59 12.05 -1.02 1.81
C ASN A 59 13.47 -1.10 2.36
N LYS A 60 13.87 -0.08 3.11
CA LYS A 60 15.16 -0.04 3.81
C LYS A 60 15.17 -0.95 5.05
N ASP A 61 14.00 -1.34 5.55
CA ASP A 61 13.86 -2.19 6.74
C ASP A 61 13.78 -3.67 6.35
N GLU A 62 14.95 -4.32 6.31
CA GLU A 62 15.07 -5.74 5.98
C GLU A 62 14.35 -6.66 6.99
N ARG A 63 14.22 -6.24 8.25
CA ARG A 63 13.52 -7.03 9.28
C ARG A 63 12.03 -7.09 8.99
N ALA A 64 11.43 -5.96 8.62
CA ALA A 64 10.03 -5.89 8.24
C ALA A 64 9.73 -6.79 7.02
N ASN A 65 10.60 -6.77 6.01
CA ASN A 65 10.48 -7.65 4.84
C ASN A 65 10.57 -9.14 5.21
N LYS A 66 11.52 -9.52 6.08
CA LYS A 66 11.69 -10.90 6.56
C LYS A 66 10.45 -11.39 7.30
N ILE A 67 9.91 -10.58 8.23
CA ILE A 67 8.70 -10.93 8.98
C ILE A 67 7.50 -11.08 8.05
N THR A 68 7.34 -10.14 7.10
CA THR A 68 6.26 -10.21 6.10
C THR A 68 6.31 -11.50 5.30
N LEU A 69 7.51 -11.93 4.89
CA LEU A 69 7.72 -13.18 4.16
C LEU A 69 7.41 -14.41 5.02
N ILE A 70 7.81 -14.42 6.30
CA ILE A 70 7.48 -15.51 7.24
C ILE A 70 5.97 -15.62 7.42
N ILE A 71 5.26 -14.51 7.64
CA ILE A 71 3.80 -14.50 7.78
C ILE A 71 3.14 -15.05 6.52
N LEU A 72 3.60 -14.65 5.33
CA LEU A 72 3.08 -15.15 4.06
C LEU A 72 3.27 -16.66 3.92
N MET A 73 4.45 -17.20 4.25
CA MET A 73 4.68 -18.64 4.23
C MET A 73 3.74 -19.39 5.17
N VAL A 74 3.58 -18.92 6.42
CA VAL A 74 2.70 -19.56 7.41
C VAL A 74 1.25 -19.55 6.94
N LEU A 75 0.78 -18.43 6.37
CA LEU A 75 -0.59 -18.31 5.90
C LEU A 75 -0.87 -19.20 4.70
N VAL A 76 0.08 -19.32 3.76
CA VAL A 76 0.00 -20.27 2.65
C VAL A 76 0.02 -21.71 3.16
N PHE A 77 0.90 -22.04 4.10
CA PHE A 77 0.98 -23.38 4.68
C PHE A 77 -0.34 -23.78 5.39
N LEU A 78 -0.90 -22.89 6.21
CA LEU A 78 -2.20 -23.13 6.86
C LEU A 78 -3.32 -23.30 5.84
N PHE A 79 -3.34 -22.48 4.79
CA PHE A 79 -4.33 -22.60 3.72
C PHE A 79 -4.24 -23.98 3.04
N LEU A 80 -3.02 -24.42 2.68
CA LEU A 80 -2.79 -25.71 2.05
C LEU A 80 -3.17 -26.88 2.97
N TYR A 81 -2.90 -26.75 4.28
CA TYR A 81 -3.29 -27.74 5.29
C TYR A 81 -4.81 -27.88 5.40
N ILE A 82 -5.57 -26.77 5.41
CA ILE A 82 -7.04 -26.81 5.55
C ILE A 82 -7.72 -27.55 4.39
N ILE A 83 -7.15 -27.48 3.19
CA ILE A 83 -7.74 -28.09 1.98
C ILE A 83 -7.16 -29.48 1.69
N ASP A 84 -6.34 -30.04 2.59
CA ASP A 84 -5.57 -31.28 2.38
C ASP A 84 -4.86 -31.29 1.00
N PHE A 85 -4.22 -30.17 0.65
CA PHE A 85 -3.57 -30.05 -0.65
C PHE A 85 -2.37 -30.98 -0.76
N ASP A 86 -2.38 -31.86 -1.76
CA ASP A 86 -1.29 -32.78 -2.02
C ASP A 86 -0.09 -32.05 -2.67
N LEU A 87 0.95 -31.81 -1.87
CA LEU A 87 2.20 -31.20 -2.33
C LEU A 87 3.08 -32.15 -3.16
N SER A 88 2.81 -33.46 -3.12
CA SER A 88 3.60 -34.46 -3.84
C SER A 88 3.42 -34.36 -5.37
N ILE A 89 2.33 -33.73 -5.83
CA ILE A 89 2.05 -33.49 -7.25
C ILE A 89 3.15 -32.70 -7.99
N PHE A 90 3.98 -31.94 -7.27
CA PHE A 90 5.07 -31.15 -7.84
C PHE A 90 6.42 -31.89 -7.92
N PHE A 91 6.53 -33.06 -7.30
CA PHE A 91 7.77 -33.85 -7.26
C PHE A 91 7.71 -35.11 -8.15
N GLY A 92 6.66 -35.24 -8.96
CA GLY A 92 6.46 -36.29 -9.96
C GLY A 92 7.10 -35.99 -11.31
#